data_AF-A0A2V9QMR9-F1
#
_entry.id   AF-A0A2V9QMR9-F1
#
_cell.length_a   1.000
_cell.length_b   1.000
_cell.length_c   1.000
_cell.angle_alpha   90.00
_cell.angle_beta   90.00
_cell.angle_gamma   90.00
#
_symmetry.space_group_name_H-M   'P 1'
#
loop_
_entity.id
_entity.type
_entity.pdbx_description
1 polymer ?
#
loop_
_entity_poly.entity_id
_entity_poly.type
_entity_poly.pdbx_seq_one_letter_code
_entity_poly.pdbx_strand_id
1 'polypeptide(L)'
;MEVPSAEWDSAAESWFAEMDRRIQIHHLRQFAQNSAQMNEDALRDFIAHHLNKIERTAQDRDKLDFLLVQFFSQRSSLSATDPDPGLELVAKALEPVLGEFEITAPEFVSRIDDVSREALDMQSLKAMFTARIIERGREIKAGCGDNFFDPIALAAFTRFGFLTRRRFFRLMHDDLNRIFDGLRELESRGVATLDCRKAQFAADEPVARLRLICQSWRVMFHAEYSSGQPLALLVDLRTAVEAALAQSSGTSPKAKAATASSGTGVEFEVSASLAAPETK
;
A
#
# COMPACT_ATOMS: atom_id res chain seq x y z
N MET A 1 -3.85 42.75 -27.41
CA MET A 1 -3.73 41.70 -26.39
C MET A 1 -4.06 42.40 -25.08
N GLU A 2 -5.32 42.35 -24.65
CA GLU A 2 -5.74 42.98 -23.39
C GLU A 2 -5.05 42.27 -22.23
N VAL A 3 -4.35 43.04 -21.40
CA VAL A 3 -3.72 42.54 -20.18
C VAL A 3 -4.86 42.22 -19.20
N PRO A 4 -4.90 41.02 -18.58
CA PRO A 4 -5.87 40.72 -17.54
C PRO A 4 -5.82 41.82 -16.47
N SER A 5 -6.98 42.40 -16.11
CA SER A 5 -7.02 43.41 -15.05
C SER A 5 -6.81 42.75 -13.70
N ALA A 6 -6.14 43.42 -12.76
CA ALA A 6 -5.80 42.91 -11.42
C ALA A 6 -6.98 42.27 -10.64
N GLU A 7 -8.22 42.68 -10.91
CA GLU A 7 -9.43 42.07 -10.33
C GLU A 7 -9.65 40.62 -10.77
N TRP A 8 -9.30 40.27 -12.01
CA TRP A 8 -9.43 38.91 -12.55
C TRP A 8 -8.36 37.99 -11.99
N ASP A 9 -7.14 38.49 -11.80
CA ASP A 9 -6.05 37.73 -11.18
C ASP A 9 -6.41 37.37 -9.73
N SER A 10 -6.91 38.34 -8.96
CA SER A 10 -7.36 38.11 -7.58
C SER A 10 -8.56 37.15 -7.49
N ALA A 11 -9.50 37.24 -8.43
CA ALA A 11 -10.63 36.33 -8.49
C ALA A 11 -10.21 34.89 -8.85
N ALA A 12 -9.25 34.74 -9.77
CA ALA A 12 -8.69 33.45 -10.15
C ALA A 12 -7.93 32.80 -8.97
N GLU A 13 -7.07 33.55 -8.29
CA GLU A 13 -6.34 33.08 -7.10
C GLU A 13 -7.30 32.61 -6.00
N SER A 14 -8.34 33.39 -5.73
CA SER A 14 -9.37 33.05 -4.73
C SER A 14 -10.12 31.77 -5.10
N TRP A 15 -10.43 31.59 -6.39
CA TRP A 15 -11.07 30.38 -6.89
C TRP A 15 -10.15 29.16 -6.76
N PHE A 16 -8.86 29.28 -7.12
CA PHE A 16 -7.88 28.20 -6.94
C PHE A 16 -7.73 27.80 -5.47
N ALA A 17 -7.63 28.78 -4.57
CA ALA A 17 -7.55 28.53 -3.13
C ALA A 17 -8.79 27.80 -2.58
N GLU A 18 -9.98 28.14 -3.08
CA GLU A 18 -11.23 27.43 -2.75
C GLU A 18 -11.25 26.00 -3.30
N MET A 19 -10.83 25.81 -4.55
CA MET A 19 -10.75 24.47 -5.15
C MET A 19 -9.75 23.58 -4.41
N ASP A 20 -8.60 24.13 -4.02
CA ASP A 20 -7.61 23.42 -3.22
C ASP A 20 -8.19 22.91 -1.90
N ARG A 21 -8.99 23.73 -1.20
CA ARG A 21 -9.62 23.31 0.04
C ARG A 21 -10.62 22.17 -0.18
N ARG A 22 -11.36 22.18 -1.30
CA ARG A 22 -12.32 21.11 -1.65
C ARG A 22 -11.66 19.82 -2.08
N ILE A 23 -10.52 19.91 -2.78
CA ILE A 23 -9.79 18.73 -3.25
C ILE A 23 -9.02 18.11 -2.08
N GLN A 24 -9.61 17.08 -1.48
CA GLN A 24 -8.98 16.28 -0.44
C GLN A 24 -7.93 15.33 -1.01
N ILE A 25 -6.99 14.90 -0.17
CA ILE A 25 -5.87 14.04 -0.58
C ILE A 25 -6.32 12.72 -1.22
N HIS A 26 -7.43 12.15 -0.77
CA HIS A 26 -7.96 10.90 -1.35
C HIS A 26 -8.50 11.10 -2.78
N HIS A 27 -9.06 12.27 -3.10
CA HIS A 27 -9.46 12.60 -4.48
C HIS A 27 -8.24 12.67 -5.39
N LEU A 28 -7.15 13.30 -4.92
CA LEU A 28 -5.91 13.40 -5.69
C LEU A 28 -5.26 12.03 -5.92
N ARG A 29 -5.29 11.15 -4.92
CA ARG A 29 -4.83 9.75 -5.04
C ARG A 29 -5.65 8.97 -6.07
N GLN A 30 -6.98 9.07 -5.99
CA GLN A 30 -7.87 8.40 -6.93
C GLN A 30 -7.66 8.91 -8.36
N PHE A 31 -7.48 10.21 -8.53
CA PHE A 31 -7.19 10.81 -9.83
C PHE A 31 -5.85 10.28 -10.37
N ALA A 32 -4.78 10.33 -9.60
CA ALA A 32 -3.45 9.85 -10.01
C ALA A 32 -3.42 8.35 -10.38
N GLN A 33 -4.32 7.53 -9.83
CA GLN A 33 -4.39 6.09 -10.14
C GLN A 33 -5.19 5.78 -11.41
N ASN A 34 -6.22 6.59 -11.70
CA ASN A 34 -7.20 6.28 -12.74
C ASN A 34 -7.08 7.17 -13.98
N SER A 35 -6.20 8.17 -13.95
CA SER A 35 -6.07 9.17 -14.99
C SER A 35 -4.70 9.09 -15.65
N ALA A 36 -4.69 8.86 -16.96
CA ALA A 36 -3.49 9.01 -17.79
C ALA A 36 -2.99 10.46 -17.87
N GLN A 37 -3.83 11.44 -17.48
CA GLN A 37 -3.46 12.85 -17.42
C GLN A 37 -2.52 13.17 -16.24
N MET A 38 -2.39 12.28 -15.25
CA MET A 38 -1.39 12.44 -14.17
C MET A 38 -0.01 11.94 -14.62
N ASN A 39 0.56 12.63 -15.61
CA ASN A 39 1.92 12.40 -16.09
C ASN A 39 2.95 13.20 -15.28
N GLU A 40 4.23 13.06 -15.62
CA GLU A 40 5.32 13.73 -14.90
C GLU A 40 5.17 15.26 -14.90
N ASP A 41 4.80 15.86 -16.03
CA ASP A 41 4.63 17.31 -16.16
C ASP A 41 3.51 17.81 -15.24
N ALA A 42 2.36 17.12 -15.23
CA ALA A 42 1.26 17.45 -14.34
C ALA A 42 1.68 17.37 -12.86
N LEU A 43 2.45 16.34 -12.48
CA LEU A 43 2.97 16.21 -11.11
C LEU A 43 3.90 17.38 -10.76
N ARG A 44 4.79 17.80 -11.67
CA ARG A 44 5.67 18.96 -11.46
C ARG A 44 4.85 20.23 -11.24
N ASP A 45 3.81 20.45 -12.04
CA ASP A 45 2.94 21.62 -11.92
C ASP A 45 2.19 21.61 -10.58
N PHE A 46 1.64 20.47 -10.15
CA PHE A 46 0.99 20.35 -8.84
C PHE A 46 1.96 20.56 -7.67
N ILE A 47 3.18 20.02 -7.76
CA ILE A 47 4.21 20.21 -6.73
C ILE A 47 4.61 21.69 -6.66
N ALA A 48 4.91 22.31 -7.80
CA ALA A 48 5.28 23.71 -7.88
C ALA A 48 4.16 24.62 -7.33
N HIS A 49 2.90 24.34 -7.69
CA HIS A 49 1.74 25.05 -7.14
C HIS A 49 1.73 25.01 -5.62
N HIS A 50 1.80 23.81 -5.01
CA HIS A 50 1.72 23.68 -3.56
C HIS A 50 2.97 24.22 -2.82
N LEU A 51 4.17 24.15 -3.42
CA LEU A 51 5.39 24.72 -2.84
C LEU A 51 5.35 26.25 -2.82
N ASN A 52 4.74 26.89 -3.83
CA ASN A 52 4.71 28.34 -3.97
C ASN A 52 3.53 29.02 -3.22
N LYS A 53 2.71 28.26 -2.49
CA LYS A 53 1.62 28.84 -1.69
C LYS A 53 2.18 29.70 -0.56
N ILE A 54 1.64 30.92 -0.44
CA ILE A 54 1.95 31.87 0.64
C ILE A 54 1.48 31.32 1.98
N GLU A 55 0.23 30.85 2.03
CA GLU A 55 -0.34 30.19 3.20
C GLU A 55 -0.36 28.68 2.99
N ARG A 56 0.33 27.96 3.89
CA ARG A 56 0.45 26.50 3.83
C ARG A 56 -0.35 25.87 4.96
N THR A 57 -1.20 24.92 4.60
CA THR A 57 -2.05 24.20 5.56
C THR A 57 -1.55 22.77 5.79
N ALA A 58 -2.10 22.10 6.81
CA ALA A 58 -1.88 20.67 7.01
C ALA A 58 -2.33 19.82 5.80
N GLN A 59 -3.35 20.28 5.07
CA GLN A 59 -3.82 19.62 3.85
C GLN A 59 -2.80 19.77 2.71
N ASP A 60 -2.14 20.92 2.59
CA ASP A 60 -1.08 21.13 1.59
C ASP A 60 0.13 20.24 1.88
N ARG A 61 0.48 20.06 3.16
CA ARG A 61 1.50 19.10 3.60
C ARG A 61 1.18 17.67 3.13
N ASP A 62 -0.04 17.19 3.36
CA ASP A 62 -0.45 15.84 2.95
C ASP A 62 -0.47 15.65 1.43
N LYS A 63 -0.85 16.71 0.68
CA LYS A 63 -0.81 16.72 -0.79
C LYS A 63 0.62 16.68 -1.32
N LEU A 64 1.51 17.53 -0.81
CA LEU A 64 2.91 17.54 -1.22
C LEU A 64 3.60 16.20 -0.93
N ASP A 65 3.38 15.64 0.26
CA ASP A 65 3.90 14.32 0.62
C ASP A 65 3.49 13.25 -0.39
N PHE A 66 2.19 13.21 -0.74
CA PHE A 66 1.71 12.27 -1.75
C PHE A 66 2.30 12.53 -3.14
N LEU A 67 2.29 13.78 -3.59
CA LEU A 67 2.72 14.17 -4.93
C LEU A 67 4.20 13.85 -5.14
N LEU A 68 5.05 14.13 -4.15
CA LEU A 68 6.48 13.83 -4.22
C LEU A 68 6.75 12.33 -4.21
N VAL A 69 6.03 11.55 -3.39
CA VAL A 69 6.10 10.07 -3.42
C VAL A 69 5.67 9.54 -4.79
N GLN A 70 4.62 10.10 -5.38
CA GLN A 70 4.11 9.70 -6.68
C GLN A 70 5.09 10.07 -7.81
N PHE A 71 5.65 11.28 -7.78
CA PHE A 71 6.66 11.75 -8.72
C PHE A 71 7.92 10.89 -8.66
N PHE A 72 8.44 10.64 -7.46
CA PHE A 72 9.58 9.74 -7.27
C PHE A 72 9.26 8.32 -7.77
N SER A 73 8.06 7.80 -7.47
CA SER A 73 7.65 6.46 -7.90
C SER A 73 7.55 6.31 -9.42
N GLN A 74 7.13 7.35 -10.15
CA GLN A 74 7.06 7.32 -11.62
C GLN A 74 8.46 7.37 -12.26
N ARG A 75 9.40 8.09 -11.63
CA ARG A 75 10.78 8.19 -12.10
C ARG A 75 11.66 7.02 -11.69
N SER A 76 11.35 6.39 -10.56
CA SER A 76 12.08 5.24 -10.08
C SER A 76 11.73 4.04 -10.96
N SER A 77 12.62 3.66 -11.87
CA SER A 77 12.53 2.38 -12.60
C SER A 77 12.87 1.17 -11.71
N LEU A 78 12.64 1.29 -10.40
CA LEU A 78 13.08 0.31 -9.42
C LEU A 78 12.20 -0.94 -9.49
N SER A 79 12.79 -2.04 -9.95
CA SER A 79 12.21 -3.37 -9.91
C SER A 79 11.99 -3.82 -8.47
N ALA A 80 11.16 -4.84 -8.24
CA ALA A 80 10.96 -5.44 -6.91
C ALA A 80 12.26 -5.98 -6.28
N THR A 81 13.28 -6.26 -7.09
CA THR A 81 14.60 -6.78 -6.66
C THR A 81 15.62 -5.69 -6.35
N ASP A 82 15.36 -4.45 -6.75
CA ASP A 82 16.35 -3.38 -6.61
C ASP A 82 16.52 -2.96 -5.16
N PRO A 83 17.74 -2.60 -4.75
CA PRO A 83 18.01 -2.13 -3.39
C PRO A 83 17.11 -0.94 -3.06
N ASP A 84 16.78 -0.81 -1.79
CA ASP A 84 15.98 0.30 -1.31
C ASP A 84 16.75 1.62 -1.47
N PRO A 85 16.14 2.67 -2.04
CA PRO A 85 16.85 3.91 -2.34
C PRO A 85 17.33 4.61 -1.07
N GLY A 86 18.57 5.09 -1.09
CA GLY A 86 19.12 6.02 -0.09
C GLY A 86 18.52 7.42 -0.22
N LEU A 87 18.77 8.29 0.77
CA LEU A 87 18.27 9.66 0.76
C LEU A 87 18.87 10.48 -0.38
N GLU A 88 20.12 10.22 -0.73
CA GLU A 88 20.88 10.86 -1.82
C GLU A 88 20.23 10.58 -3.19
N LEU A 89 19.80 9.33 -3.41
CA LEU A 89 19.11 8.97 -4.65
C LEU A 89 17.76 9.70 -4.75
N VAL A 90 17.04 9.77 -3.64
CA VAL A 90 15.74 10.46 -3.59
C VAL A 90 15.93 11.96 -3.82
N ALA A 91 16.90 12.59 -3.14
CA ALA A 91 17.24 13.99 -3.35
C ALA A 91 17.54 14.29 -4.81
N LYS A 92 18.42 13.49 -5.43
CA LYS A 92 18.76 13.63 -6.85
C LYS A 92 17.57 13.48 -7.79
N ALA A 93 16.68 12.54 -7.50
CA ALA A 93 15.47 12.34 -8.29
C ALA A 93 14.47 13.50 -8.15
N LEU A 94 14.48 14.21 -7.01
CA LEU A 94 13.60 15.34 -6.70
C LEU A 94 14.20 16.71 -7.08
N GLU A 95 15.47 16.81 -7.45
CA GLU A 95 16.11 18.05 -7.94
C GLU A 95 15.25 18.85 -8.95
N PRO A 96 14.54 18.24 -9.92
CA PRO A 96 13.72 18.99 -10.87
C PRO A 96 12.55 19.77 -10.27
N VAL A 97 12.13 19.44 -9.04
CA VAL A 97 11.00 20.09 -8.36
C VAL A 97 11.39 20.77 -7.05
N LEU A 98 12.46 20.31 -6.37
CA LEU A 98 12.95 20.90 -5.13
C LEU A 98 14.19 21.78 -5.31
N GLY A 99 14.83 21.74 -6.47
CA GLY A 99 16.16 22.30 -6.69
C GLY A 99 17.26 21.48 -6.02
N GLU A 100 18.50 21.94 -6.17
CA GLU A 100 19.64 21.39 -5.43
C GLU A 100 19.59 21.85 -3.97
N PHE A 101 19.87 20.94 -3.04
CA PHE A 101 19.93 21.25 -1.61
C PHE A 101 20.98 20.40 -0.91
N GLU A 102 21.50 20.91 0.19
CA GLU A 102 22.47 20.18 1.02
C GLU A 102 21.77 19.10 1.85
N ILE A 103 22.34 17.89 1.83
CA ILE A 103 21.89 16.79 2.67
C ILE A 103 22.56 16.91 4.03
N THR A 104 22.11 17.86 4.84
CA THR A 104 22.40 17.89 6.26
C THR A 104 21.36 17.04 6.98
N ALA A 105 21.73 16.29 8.03
CA ALA A 105 20.80 15.40 8.74
C ALA A 105 20.32 16.03 10.06
N PRO A 106 19.25 16.84 10.06
CA PRO A 106 18.52 17.16 11.28
C PRO A 106 18.08 15.91 12.04
N GLU A 107 17.89 16.03 13.35
CA GLU A 107 17.49 14.91 14.21
C GLU A 107 16.22 14.17 13.73
N PHE A 108 15.24 14.90 13.16
CA PHE A 108 14.02 14.28 12.63
C PHE A 108 14.29 13.36 11.43
N VAL A 109 15.33 13.63 10.64
CA VAL A 109 15.73 12.79 9.49
C VAL A 109 16.23 11.43 9.98
N SER A 110 17.03 11.43 11.05
CA SER A 110 17.47 10.18 11.69
C SER A 110 16.27 9.40 12.24
N ARG A 111 15.33 10.07 12.93
CA ARG A 111 14.14 9.41 13.48
C ARG A 111 13.25 8.77 12.41
N ILE A 112 13.03 9.45 11.27
CA ILE A 112 12.22 8.86 10.20
C ILE A 112 12.97 7.75 9.45
N ASP A 113 14.31 7.82 9.38
CA ASP A 113 15.12 6.74 8.82
C ASP A 113 15.06 5.47 9.70
N ASP A 114 15.10 5.63 11.04
CA ASP A 114 14.91 4.51 11.97
C ASP A 114 13.57 3.80 11.75
N VAL A 115 12.48 4.58 11.64
CA VAL A 115 11.14 4.03 11.35
C VAL A 115 11.11 3.37 9.96
N SER A 116 11.81 3.93 8.97
CA SER A 116 11.91 3.35 7.62
C SER A 116 12.62 2.00 7.67
N ARG A 117 13.73 1.88 8.39
CA ARG A 117 14.47 0.62 8.54
C ARG A 117 13.62 -0.44 9.24
N GLU A 118 12.96 -0.06 10.33
CA GLU A 118 12.04 -0.96 11.05
C GLU A 118 10.90 -1.43 10.15
N ALA A 119 10.34 -0.56 9.31
CA ALA A 119 9.29 -0.93 8.35
C ALA A 119 9.78 -2.02 7.38
N LEU A 120 11.00 -1.90 6.88
CA LEU A 120 11.61 -2.86 5.94
C LEU A 120 11.83 -4.24 6.58
N ASP A 121 12.10 -4.30 7.88
CA ASP A 121 12.34 -5.55 8.62
C ASP A 121 11.05 -6.32 8.97
N MET A 122 9.87 -5.69 8.87
CA MET A 122 8.59 -6.32 9.20
C MET A 122 8.29 -7.52 8.31
N GLN A 123 7.89 -8.67 8.86
CA GLN A 123 7.64 -9.91 8.10
C GLN A 123 6.16 -10.18 7.79
N SER A 124 5.26 -9.30 8.26
CA SER A 124 3.82 -9.44 8.11
C SER A 124 3.13 -8.07 8.19
N LEU A 125 1.95 -7.95 7.58
CA LEU A 125 1.11 -6.77 7.78
C LEU A 125 0.72 -6.60 9.26
N LYS A 126 0.48 -7.72 9.96
CA LYS A 126 0.20 -7.72 11.41
C LYS A 126 1.30 -7.05 12.21
N ALA A 127 2.57 -7.40 11.95
CA ALA A 127 3.72 -6.82 12.63
C ALA A 127 3.83 -5.32 12.31
N MET A 128 3.67 -4.94 11.04
CA MET A 128 3.71 -3.54 10.61
C MET A 128 2.62 -2.69 11.29
N PHE A 129 1.38 -3.20 11.40
CA PHE A 129 0.29 -2.50 12.10
C PHE A 129 0.49 -2.47 13.62
N THR A 130 1.00 -3.55 14.21
CA THR A 130 1.28 -3.61 15.65
C THR A 130 2.37 -2.62 16.04
N ALA A 131 3.41 -2.50 15.21
CA ALA A 131 4.51 -1.54 15.37
C ALA A 131 4.12 -0.09 15.06
N ARG A 132 2.89 0.14 14.54
CA ARG A 132 2.34 1.46 14.22
C ARG A 132 3.25 2.32 13.34
N ILE A 133 3.86 1.69 12.33
CA ILE A 133 4.86 2.33 11.45
C ILE A 133 4.31 3.60 10.79
N ILE A 134 3.07 3.54 10.29
CA ILE A 134 2.44 4.65 9.58
C ILE A 134 2.13 5.80 10.55
N GLU A 135 1.59 5.48 11.73
CA GLU A 135 1.26 6.45 12.75
C GLU A 135 2.51 7.16 13.27
N ARG A 136 3.57 6.42 13.57
CA ARG A 136 4.86 7.00 13.98
C ARG A 136 5.44 7.92 12.92
N GLY A 137 5.38 7.53 11.64
CA GLY A 137 5.78 8.39 10.54
C GLY A 137 4.95 9.69 10.46
N ARG A 138 3.64 9.61 10.72
CA ARG A 138 2.75 10.79 10.80
C ARG A 138 3.05 11.67 12.01
N GLU A 139 3.36 11.09 13.16
CA GLU A 139 3.72 11.82 14.38
C GLU A 139 5.02 12.62 14.17
N ILE A 140 6.05 12.01 13.60
CA ILE A 140 7.31 12.69 13.26
C ILE A 140 7.03 13.83 12.26
N LYS A 141 6.23 13.56 11.22
CA LYS A 141 5.84 14.56 10.21
C LYS A 141 5.08 15.74 10.78
N ALA A 142 4.13 15.49 11.68
CA ALA A 142 3.39 16.55 12.36
C ALA A 142 4.31 17.39 13.25
N GLY A 143 5.28 16.75 13.92
CA GLY A 143 6.28 17.40 14.77
C GLY A 143 7.26 18.30 14.01
N CYS A 144 7.37 18.19 12.69
CA CYS A 144 8.22 19.08 11.87
C CYS A 144 7.64 20.50 11.73
N GLY A 145 6.34 20.72 11.96
CA GLY A 145 5.75 22.06 11.79
C GLY A 145 6.02 22.64 10.40
N ASP A 146 6.54 23.87 10.36
CA ASP A 146 6.89 24.56 9.12
C ASP A 146 8.17 24.00 8.45
N ASN A 147 9.07 23.39 9.23
CA ASN A 147 10.28 22.74 8.70
C ASN A 147 9.95 21.51 7.82
N PHE A 148 8.69 21.06 7.79
CA PHE A 148 8.26 20.04 6.82
C PHE A 148 8.51 20.46 5.37
N PHE A 149 8.39 21.76 5.09
CA PHE A 149 8.51 22.28 3.72
C PHE A 149 9.96 22.51 3.30
N ASP A 150 10.93 22.23 4.17
CA ASP A 150 12.34 22.25 3.80
C ASP A 150 12.64 21.10 2.83
N PRO A 151 13.45 21.32 1.77
CA PRO A 151 13.74 20.29 0.77
C PRO A 151 14.22 18.96 1.35
N ILE A 152 15.03 19.01 2.41
CA ILE A 152 15.53 17.81 3.09
C ILE A 152 14.41 17.03 3.79
N ALA A 153 13.44 17.72 4.40
CA ALA A 153 12.29 17.08 5.04
C ALA A 153 11.38 16.44 3.98
N LEU A 154 11.10 17.17 2.90
CA LEU A 154 10.35 16.67 1.76
C LEU A 154 10.99 15.42 1.16
N ALA A 155 12.30 15.40 0.96
CA ALA A 155 13.02 14.22 0.47
C ALA A 155 12.99 13.04 1.46
N ALA A 156 13.19 13.30 2.76
CA ALA A 156 13.15 12.26 3.78
C ALA A 156 11.76 11.60 3.90
N PHE A 157 10.68 12.39 3.90
CA PHE A 157 9.32 11.85 3.91
C PHE A 157 8.91 11.21 2.59
N THR A 158 9.42 11.69 1.46
CA THR A 158 9.27 11.02 0.17
C THR A 158 9.87 9.62 0.20
N ARG A 159 11.11 9.50 0.72
CA ARG A 159 11.76 8.21 0.89
C ARG A 159 10.95 7.29 1.80
N PHE A 160 10.57 7.77 2.99
CA PHE A 160 9.76 6.99 3.92
C PHE A 160 8.44 6.52 3.30
N GLY A 161 7.70 7.42 2.63
CA GLY A 161 6.44 7.10 1.99
C GLY A 161 6.59 6.07 0.88
N PHE A 162 7.63 6.20 0.06
CA PHE A 162 7.95 5.24 -1.00
C PHE A 162 8.30 3.86 -0.43
N LEU A 163 9.24 3.78 0.52
CA LEU A 163 9.67 2.52 1.13
C LEU A 163 8.54 1.81 1.86
N THR A 164 7.75 2.57 2.64
CA THR A 164 6.61 2.04 3.38
C THR A 164 5.56 1.49 2.41
N ARG A 165 5.23 2.24 1.34
CA ARG A 165 4.30 1.77 0.30
C ARG A 165 4.80 0.48 -0.34
N ARG A 166 6.06 0.44 -0.76
CA ARG A 166 6.69 -0.73 -1.41
C ARG A 166 6.67 -1.95 -0.49
N ARG A 167 7.06 -1.81 0.78
CA ARG A 167 7.06 -2.91 1.76
C ARG A 167 5.65 -3.36 2.11
N PHE A 168 4.72 -2.44 2.32
CA PHE A 168 3.32 -2.73 2.58
C PHE A 168 2.73 -3.62 1.48
N PHE A 169 2.90 -3.27 0.21
CA PHE A 169 2.39 -4.08 -0.89
C PHE A 169 3.04 -5.47 -0.94
N ARG A 170 4.36 -5.58 -0.73
CA ARG A 170 5.02 -6.90 -0.65
C ARG A 170 4.42 -7.77 0.46
N LEU A 171 4.30 -7.20 1.67
CA LEU A 171 3.73 -7.92 2.82
C LEU A 171 2.29 -8.34 2.60
N MET A 172 1.49 -7.49 1.96
CA MET A 172 0.11 -7.84 1.59
C MET A 172 0.05 -9.04 0.64
N HIS A 173 0.91 -9.07 -0.39
CA HIS A 173 1.00 -10.20 -1.31
C HIS A 173 1.51 -11.48 -0.62
N ASP A 174 2.54 -11.35 0.22
CA ASP A 174 3.08 -12.46 1.00
C ASP A 174 2.04 -13.04 1.95
N ASP A 175 1.25 -12.18 2.62
CA ASP A 175 0.20 -12.60 3.55
C ASP A 175 -0.95 -13.31 2.83
N LEU A 176 -1.35 -12.81 1.65
CA LEU A 176 -2.32 -13.50 0.79
C LEU A 176 -1.81 -14.88 0.36
N ASN A 177 -0.56 -14.98 -0.10
CA ASN A 177 0.03 -16.26 -0.52
C ASN A 177 0.10 -17.26 0.65
N ARG A 178 0.52 -16.80 1.84
CA ARG A 178 0.54 -17.63 3.05
C ARG A 178 -0.85 -18.13 3.45
N ILE A 179 -1.88 -17.29 3.32
CA ILE A 179 -3.27 -17.72 3.54
C ILE A 179 -3.64 -18.82 2.54
N PHE A 180 -3.36 -18.64 1.25
CA PHE A 180 -3.66 -19.67 0.25
C PHE A 180 -2.98 -20.99 0.52
N ASP A 181 -1.67 -20.96 0.79
CA ASP A 181 -0.89 -22.15 1.07
C ASP A 181 -1.37 -22.81 2.37
N GLY A 182 -1.70 -22.01 3.38
CA GLY A 182 -2.23 -22.51 4.64
C GLY A 182 -3.61 -23.16 4.50
N LEU A 183 -4.51 -22.58 3.70
CA LEU A 183 -5.82 -23.18 3.42
C LEU A 183 -5.69 -24.49 2.64
N ARG A 184 -4.74 -24.58 1.69
CA ARG A 184 -4.41 -25.83 0.97
C ARG A 184 -3.93 -26.92 1.93
N GLU A 185 -3.05 -26.55 2.85
CA GLU A 185 -2.50 -27.48 3.82
C GLU A 185 -3.53 -27.93 4.86
N LEU A 186 -4.46 -27.06 5.26
CA LEU A 186 -5.57 -27.44 6.14
C LEU A 186 -6.50 -28.44 5.46
N GLU A 187 -6.80 -28.23 4.17
CA GLU A 187 -7.60 -29.15 3.37
C GLU A 187 -6.89 -30.52 3.19
N SER A 188 -5.57 -30.53 2.94
CA SER A 188 -4.79 -31.78 2.85
C SER A 188 -4.79 -32.58 4.17
N ARG A 189 -4.94 -31.88 5.30
CA ARG A 189 -5.09 -32.47 6.65
C ARG A 189 -6.53 -32.85 7.00
N GLY A 190 -7.49 -32.68 6.09
CA GLY A 190 -8.90 -33.00 6.29
C GLY A 190 -9.67 -31.98 7.13
N VAL A 191 -9.14 -30.77 7.32
CA VAL A 191 -9.86 -29.68 7.99
C VAL A 191 -10.81 -29.03 6.98
N ALA A 192 -12.11 -29.20 7.18
CA ALA A 192 -13.14 -28.68 6.27
C ALA A 192 -13.61 -27.26 6.61
N THR A 193 -13.56 -26.87 7.88
CA THR A 193 -14.09 -25.60 8.40
C THR A 193 -13.12 -24.92 9.37
N LEU A 194 -13.23 -23.60 9.49
CA LEU A 194 -12.41 -22.76 10.36
C LEU A 194 -13.26 -21.74 11.14
N ASP A 195 -12.87 -21.47 12.38
CA ASP A 195 -13.41 -20.32 13.12
C ASP A 195 -12.71 -19.04 12.67
N CYS A 196 -13.44 -18.25 11.88
CA CYS A 196 -12.95 -17.00 11.30
C CYS A 196 -13.73 -15.78 11.79
N ARG A 197 -14.39 -15.86 12.96
CA ARG A 197 -15.16 -14.73 13.54
C ARG A 197 -14.35 -13.47 13.76
N LYS A 198 -13.05 -13.60 14.09
CA LYS A 198 -12.14 -12.44 14.22
C LYS A 198 -12.01 -11.68 12.90
N ALA A 199 -12.01 -12.40 11.79
CA ALA A 199 -12.04 -11.85 10.45
C ALA A 199 -13.48 -11.63 9.93
N GLN A 200 -14.46 -11.43 10.82
CA GLN A 200 -15.86 -11.15 10.48
C GLN A 200 -16.54 -12.20 9.57
N PHE A 201 -16.05 -13.44 9.59
CA PHE A 201 -16.68 -14.59 8.94
C PHE A 201 -17.43 -15.48 9.96
N ALA A 202 -18.01 -16.59 9.48
CA ALA A 202 -18.67 -17.55 10.36
C ALA A 202 -17.67 -18.29 11.28
N ALA A 203 -18.20 -18.94 12.32
CA ALA A 203 -17.41 -19.77 13.24
C ALA A 203 -17.04 -21.14 12.64
N ASP A 204 -17.75 -21.55 11.59
CA ASP A 204 -17.61 -22.81 10.87
C ASP A 204 -17.43 -22.52 9.36
N GLU A 205 -16.66 -21.49 9.05
CA GLU A 205 -16.47 -21.00 7.69
C GLU A 205 -15.79 -22.08 6.82
N PRO A 206 -16.40 -22.52 5.70
CA PRO A 206 -15.81 -23.57 4.87
C PRO A 206 -14.50 -23.13 4.24
N VAL A 207 -13.47 -23.97 4.31
CA VAL A 207 -12.15 -23.71 3.71
C VAL A 207 -12.26 -23.41 2.21
N ALA A 208 -13.15 -24.13 1.49
CA ALA A 208 -13.42 -23.89 0.08
C ALA A 208 -13.98 -22.49 -0.19
N ARG A 209 -14.85 -21.96 0.68
CA ARG A 209 -15.42 -20.61 0.55
C ARG A 209 -14.36 -19.54 0.83
N LEU A 210 -13.51 -19.74 1.85
CA LEU A 210 -12.39 -18.84 2.15
C LEU A 210 -11.43 -18.68 0.98
N ARG A 211 -11.15 -19.77 0.24
CA ARG A 211 -10.31 -19.72 -0.97
C ARG A 211 -10.92 -18.83 -2.06
N LEU A 212 -12.22 -18.96 -2.31
CA LEU A 212 -12.92 -18.14 -3.30
C LEU A 212 -12.87 -16.65 -2.92
N ILE A 213 -13.07 -16.34 -1.64
CA ILE A 213 -12.98 -14.97 -1.11
C ILE A 213 -11.57 -14.42 -1.30
N CYS A 214 -10.54 -15.18 -0.90
CA CYS A 214 -9.15 -14.75 -1.06
C CYS A 214 -8.75 -14.55 -2.54
N GLN A 215 -9.34 -15.31 -3.46
CA GLN A 215 -9.12 -15.11 -4.91
C GLN A 215 -9.67 -13.77 -5.37
N SER A 216 -10.86 -13.38 -4.89
CA SER A 216 -11.42 -12.06 -5.20
C SER A 216 -10.55 -10.91 -4.68
N TRP A 217 -9.90 -11.11 -3.52
CA TRP A 217 -9.01 -10.12 -2.91
C TRP A 217 -7.73 -9.89 -3.72
N ARG A 218 -7.21 -10.92 -4.41
CA ARG A 218 -6.06 -10.71 -5.32
C ARG A 218 -6.35 -9.63 -6.35
N VAL A 219 -7.58 -9.53 -6.86
CA VAL A 219 -7.97 -8.52 -7.85
C VAL A 219 -8.28 -7.18 -7.19
N MET A 220 -9.03 -7.16 -6.08
CA MET A 220 -9.41 -5.91 -5.41
C MET A 220 -8.22 -5.09 -4.92
N PHE A 221 -7.21 -5.74 -4.33
CA PHE A 221 -6.05 -5.02 -3.79
C PHE A 221 -5.08 -4.46 -4.85
N HIS A 222 -5.28 -4.82 -6.13
CA HIS A 222 -4.60 -4.16 -7.25
C HIS A 222 -5.33 -2.90 -7.70
N ALA A 223 -6.66 -2.86 -7.56
CA ALA A 223 -7.51 -1.78 -8.07
C ALA A 223 -7.72 -0.63 -7.07
N GLU A 224 -7.58 -0.92 -5.77
CA GLU A 224 -7.88 0.05 -4.73
C GLU A 224 -6.68 0.25 -3.79
N TYR A 225 -6.41 1.52 -3.48
CA TYR A 225 -5.81 1.92 -2.22
C TYR A 225 -6.81 1.61 -1.08
N SER A 226 -7.20 0.34 -0.89
CA SER A 226 -8.24 -0.03 0.05
C SER A 226 -7.77 0.34 1.46
N SER A 227 -8.44 1.32 2.06
CA SER A 227 -8.16 1.72 3.43
C SER A 227 -8.87 0.78 4.42
N GLY A 228 -8.12 0.35 5.44
CA GLY A 228 -8.65 -0.14 6.72
C GLY A 228 -9.25 -1.55 6.71
N GLN A 229 -10.54 -1.65 6.41
CA GLN A 229 -11.31 -2.86 6.73
C GLN A 229 -10.85 -4.13 6.00
N PRO A 230 -10.67 -4.14 4.66
CA PRO A 230 -10.22 -5.34 3.95
C PRO A 230 -8.85 -5.86 4.45
N LEU A 231 -7.98 -4.95 4.92
CA LEU A 231 -6.65 -5.30 5.41
C LEU A 231 -6.67 -5.88 6.83
N ALA A 232 -7.57 -5.38 7.69
CA ALA A 232 -7.78 -5.98 9.01
C ALA A 232 -8.31 -7.42 8.88
N LEU A 233 -9.29 -7.63 7.99
CA LEU A 233 -9.83 -8.96 7.67
C LEU A 233 -8.73 -9.91 7.17
N LEU A 234 -7.83 -9.43 6.31
CA LEU A 234 -6.68 -10.19 5.82
C LEU A 234 -5.75 -10.63 6.96
N VAL A 235 -5.40 -9.71 7.86
CA VAL A 235 -4.53 -10.00 9.01
C VAL A 235 -5.16 -10.99 9.99
N ASP A 236 -6.45 -10.83 10.27
CA ASP A 236 -7.19 -11.71 11.17
C ASP A 236 -7.37 -13.10 10.56
N LEU A 237 -7.65 -13.18 9.26
CA LEU A 237 -7.76 -14.45 8.54
C LEU A 237 -6.41 -15.18 8.52
N ARG A 238 -5.30 -14.46 8.25
CA ARG A 238 -3.96 -15.02 8.35
C ARG A 238 -3.71 -15.63 9.74
N THR A 239 -4.07 -14.89 10.80
CA THR A 239 -3.91 -15.36 12.18
C THR A 239 -4.74 -16.62 12.46
N ALA A 240 -5.97 -16.70 11.93
CA ALA A 240 -6.84 -17.87 12.11
C ALA A 240 -6.28 -19.12 11.40
N VAL A 241 -5.78 -18.96 10.17
CA VAL A 241 -5.16 -20.05 9.40
C VAL A 241 -3.89 -20.56 10.09
N GLU A 242 -3.00 -19.68 10.53
CA GLU A 242 -1.78 -20.05 11.27
C GLU A 242 -2.11 -20.80 12.57
N ALA A 243 -3.11 -20.36 13.32
CA ALA A 243 -3.55 -21.02 14.55
C ALA A 243 -4.10 -22.43 14.28
N ALA A 244 -4.88 -22.62 13.22
CA ALA A 244 -5.41 -23.92 12.83
C ALA A 244 -4.31 -24.88 12.34
N LEU A 245 -3.32 -24.38 11.61
CA LEU A 245 -2.15 -25.16 11.18
C LEU A 245 -1.30 -25.64 12.36
N ALA A 246 -1.13 -24.80 13.38
CA ALA A 246 -0.41 -25.15 14.60
C ALA A 246 -1.16 -26.19 15.47
N GLN A 247 -2.50 -26.17 15.46
CA GLN A 247 -3.30 -27.16 16.19
C GLN A 247 -3.36 -28.51 15.46
N SER A 248 -3.42 -28.49 14.12
CA SER A 248 -3.48 -29.71 13.31
C SER A 248 -2.14 -30.46 13.24
N SER A 249 -1.00 -29.81 13.49
CA SER A 249 0.32 -30.47 13.52
C SER A 249 0.55 -31.32 14.77
N GLY A 250 -0.21 -31.12 15.86
CA GLY A 250 -0.11 -31.89 17.10
C GLY A 250 -0.95 -33.16 17.13
N THR A 251 -1.76 -33.42 16.10
CA THR A 251 -2.70 -34.55 16.09
C THR A 251 -2.23 -35.60 15.09
N SER A 252 -1.37 -36.53 15.53
CA SER A 252 -1.14 -37.78 14.80
C SER A 252 -2.51 -38.45 14.55
N PRO A 253 -2.84 -38.85 13.31
CA PRO A 253 -4.12 -39.47 13.04
C PRO A 253 -4.16 -40.83 13.72
N LYS A 254 -4.93 -40.93 14.82
CA LYS A 254 -5.41 -42.23 15.31
C LYS A 254 -6.33 -42.79 14.24
N ALA A 255 -5.78 -43.70 13.44
CA ALA A 255 -6.53 -44.54 12.53
C ALA A 255 -7.71 -45.17 13.27
N LYS A 256 -8.93 -44.83 12.86
CA LYS A 256 -10.08 -45.72 12.97
C LYS A 256 -10.48 -46.11 11.56
N ALA A 257 -10.08 -47.33 11.22
CA ALA A 257 -10.56 -48.08 10.08
C ALA A 257 -12.00 -48.58 10.31
N ALA A 258 -12.61 -48.97 9.19
CA ALA A 258 -13.93 -49.59 8.96
C ALA A 258 -15.10 -48.57 8.84
N THR A 259 -15.91 -48.56 7.77
CA THR A 259 -16.30 -49.64 6.86
C THR A 259 -16.83 -49.10 5.53
N ALA A 260 -16.72 -49.92 4.48
CA ALA A 260 -16.94 -49.63 3.06
C ALA A 260 -18.41 -49.54 2.58
N SER A 261 -18.62 -48.81 1.47
CA SER A 261 -19.63 -49.05 0.41
C SER A 261 -19.38 -48.02 -0.72
N SER A 262 -18.64 -48.38 -1.77
CA SER A 262 -19.12 -48.84 -3.10
C SER A 262 -19.83 -47.78 -3.95
N GLY A 263 -19.26 -47.41 -5.10
CA GLY A 263 -20.03 -46.77 -6.17
C GLY A 263 -19.25 -45.93 -7.19
N THR A 264 -18.77 -46.61 -8.24
CA THR A 264 -18.69 -46.17 -9.65
C THR A 264 -17.97 -44.87 -10.02
N GLY A 265 -16.87 -45.05 -10.77
CA GLY A 265 -16.11 -43.99 -11.39
C GLY A 265 -16.77 -43.36 -12.61
N VAL A 266 -16.21 -42.21 -12.99
CA VAL A 266 -16.18 -41.70 -14.36
C VAL A 266 -14.81 -41.04 -14.53
N GLU A 267 -13.99 -41.61 -15.41
CA GLU A 267 -12.85 -40.95 -16.03
C GLU A 267 -13.33 -39.75 -16.84
N PHE A 268 -12.67 -38.60 -16.70
CA PHE A 268 -12.60 -37.65 -17.80
C PHE A 268 -11.23 -36.98 -17.81
N GLU A 269 -10.50 -37.29 -18.88
CA GLU A 269 -9.16 -36.79 -19.19
C GLU A 269 -9.26 -35.58 -20.15
N VAL A 270 -8.33 -34.64 -19.93
CA VAL A 270 -7.71 -33.67 -20.86
C VAL A 270 -8.57 -32.61 -21.56
N SER A 271 -8.24 -31.33 -21.31
CA SER A 271 -7.55 -30.49 -22.32
C SER A 271 -7.12 -29.13 -21.79
N ALA A 272 -5.81 -28.89 -21.92
CA ALA A 272 -5.20 -27.57 -21.90
C ALA A 272 -5.47 -26.83 -23.22
N SER A 273 -5.66 -25.50 -23.17
CA SER A 273 -5.30 -24.62 -24.28
C SER A 273 -5.09 -23.18 -23.80
N LEU A 274 -3.95 -22.62 -24.18
CA LEU A 274 -3.53 -21.23 -24.03
C LEU A 274 -4.37 -20.28 -24.92
N ALA A 275 -4.55 -19.03 -24.47
CA ALA A 275 -4.30 -17.84 -25.31
C ALA A 275 -4.32 -16.55 -24.47
N ALA A 276 -3.24 -15.77 -24.59
CA ALA A 276 -3.17 -14.37 -24.18
C ALA A 276 -3.88 -13.46 -25.20
N PRO A 277 -4.33 -12.25 -24.84
CA PRO A 277 -4.56 -11.20 -25.81
C PRO A 277 -3.43 -10.17 -25.78
N GLU A 278 -2.91 -9.93 -26.99
CA GLU A 278 -1.99 -8.87 -27.36
C GLU A 278 -2.61 -7.47 -27.19
N THR A 279 -1.70 -6.54 -26.95
CA THR A 279 -1.83 -5.09 -27.00
C THR A 279 -2.41 -4.55 -28.32
N LYS A 280 -3.21 -3.51 -28.21
CA LYS A 280 -3.33 -2.43 -29.19
C LYS A 280 -3.40 -1.10 -28.48
#